data_AF-A0ABD5S418-F1
#
_entry.id   AF-A0ABD5S418-F1
#
_cell.length_a   1.000
_cell.length_b   1.000
_cell.length_c   1.000
_cell.angle_alpha   90.00
_cell.angle_beta   90.00
_cell.angle_gamma   90.00
#
_symmetry.space_group_name_H-M   'P 1'
#
loop_
_entity.id
_entity.type
_entity.pdbx_description
1 polymer ?
#
loop_
_entity_poly.entity_id
_entity_poly.type
_entity_poly.pdbx_seq_one_letter_code
_entity_poly.pdbx_strand_id
1 'polypeptide(L)'
;MTDSPDDPPIEARVGDALNDASATVAVAESCTGGLVGSYLTDVPGSSDYFDRSLVTYSYDAKRSQLAVPREHLDAEGAVSEPV
;
A
#
# COMPACT_ATOMS: atom_id res chain seq x y z
N MET A 1 11.89 -3.54 17.74
CA MET A 1 10.48 -3.28 17.37
C MET A 1 9.67 -3.56 18.61
N THR A 2 9.33 -2.51 19.36
CA THR A 2 8.64 -2.59 20.66
C THR A 2 7.26 -2.01 20.47
N ASP A 3 6.34 -2.82 19.96
CA ASP A 3 4.92 -2.51 20.13
C ASP A 3 4.55 -2.81 21.58
N SER A 4 3.99 -1.81 22.26
CA SER A 4 3.29 -2.00 23.53
C SER A 4 1.91 -2.59 23.23
N PRO A 5 1.36 -3.47 24.08
CA PRO A 5 -0.04 -3.91 23.94
C PRO A 5 -1.05 -2.76 24.06
N ASP A 6 -0.62 -1.62 24.59
CA ASP A 6 -1.42 -0.39 24.72
C ASP A 6 -1.32 0.53 23.50
N ASP A 7 -0.43 0.22 22.54
CA ASP A 7 -0.31 1.05 21.33
C ASP A 7 -1.57 0.91 20.47
N PRO A 8 -2.03 1.99 19.82
CA PRO A 8 -3.08 1.89 18.82
C PRO A 8 -2.65 0.93 17.70
N PRO A 9 -3.61 0.31 17.00
CA PRO A 9 -3.28 -0.55 15.88
C PRO A 9 -2.51 0.24 14.80
N ILE A 10 -1.68 -0.45 14.02
CA ILE A 10 -0.70 0.21 13.13
C ILE A 10 -1.38 1.14 12.11
N GLU A 11 -2.53 0.74 11.58
CA GLU A 11 -3.33 1.50 10.64
C GLU A 11 -3.80 2.84 11.23
N ALA A 12 -4.14 2.89 12.52
CA ALA A 12 -4.54 4.13 13.20
C ALA A 12 -3.34 5.07 13.33
N ARG A 13 -2.18 4.54 13.74
CA ARG A 13 -0.93 5.32 13.85
C ARG A 13 -0.48 5.86 12.49
N VAL A 14 -0.67 5.10 11.41
CA VAL A 14 -0.38 5.55 10.04
C VAL A 14 -1.33 6.67 9.63
N GLY A 15 -2.64 6.54 9.92
CA GLY A 15 -3.63 7.58 9.66
C GLY A 15 -3.31 8.88 10.38
N ASP A 16 -2.99 8.82 11.68
CA ASP A 16 -2.59 9.97 12.48
C ASP A 16 -1.36 10.67 11.88
N ALA A 17 -0.32 9.90 11.52
CA ALA A 17 0.90 10.45 10.94
C ALA A 17 0.67 11.14 9.58
N LEU A 18 -0.22 10.59 8.74
CA LEU A 18 -0.57 11.19 7.44
C LEU A 18 -1.36 12.49 7.62
N ASN A 19 -2.32 12.50 8.56
CA ASN A 19 -3.10 13.69 8.88
C ASN A 19 -2.22 14.81 9.44
N ASP A 20 -1.32 14.50 10.39
CA ASP A 20 -0.37 15.47 10.96
C ASP A 20 0.53 16.08 9.87
N ALA A 21 0.88 15.29 8.86
CA ALA A 21 1.67 15.73 7.71
C ALA A 21 0.85 16.41 6.61
N SER A 22 -0.48 16.46 6.72
CA SER A 22 -1.40 16.89 5.64
C SER A 22 -1.10 16.18 4.32
N ALA A 23 -0.82 14.88 4.39
CA ALA A 23 -0.40 14.05 3.27
C ALA A 23 -1.44 12.97 2.95
N THR A 24 -1.45 12.52 1.69
CA THR A 24 -2.26 11.39 1.24
C THR A 24 -1.39 10.19 0.92
N VAL A 25 -1.97 8.99 0.99
CA VAL A 25 -1.33 7.72 0.64
C VAL A 25 -2.11 6.98 -0.43
N ALA A 26 -1.38 6.36 -1.35
CA ALA A 26 -1.89 5.37 -2.30
C ALA A 26 -1.13 4.06 -2.08
N VAL A 27 -1.82 2.93 -2.21
CA VAL A 27 -1.20 1.60 -2.08
C VAL A 27 -1.29 0.79 -3.36
N ALA A 28 -0.21 0.09 -3.67
CA ALA A 28 -0.13 -0.91 -4.72
C ALA A 28 0.21 -2.26 -4.09
N GLU A 29 -0.67 -3.23 -4.24
CA GLU A 29 -0.61 -4.53 -3.58
C GLU A 29 -0.50 -5.67 -4.59
N SER A 30 0.23 -6.73 -4.25
CA SER A 30 0.26 -7.98 -5.02
C SER A 30 -0.09 -9.14 -4.09
N CYS A 31 0.89 -9.69 -3.36
CA CYS A 31 0.67 -10.84 -2.48
C CYS A 31 -0.28 -10.57 -1.29
N THR A 32 -0.40 -9.31 -0.86
CA THR A 32 -1.32 -8.90 0.21
C THR A 32 -2.77 -8.78 -0.25
N GLY A 33 -3.03 -8.73 -1.56
CA GLY A 33 -4.37 -8.89 -2.13
C GLY A 33 -5.42 -7.85 -1.72
N GLY A 34 -5.03 -6.69 -1.20
CA GLY A 34 -5.95 -5.64 -0.74
C GLY A 34 -6.03 -5.50 0.78
N LEU A 35 -5.31 -6.34 1.54
CA LEU A 35 -5.34 -6.30 3.01
C LEU A 35 -4.77 -5.00 3.57
N VAL A 36 -3.76 -4.40 2.94
CA VAL A 36 -3.20 -3.11 3.40
C VAL A 36 -4.21 -2.00 3.21
N GLY A 37 -4.84 -1.94 2.02
CA GLY A 37 -5.93 -1.01 1.76
C GLY A 37 -7.08 -1.19 2.74
N SER A 38 -7.50 -2.44 3.01
CA SER A 38 -8.57 -2.76 3.98
C SER A 38 -8.28 -2.16 5.35
N TYR A 39 -7.09 -2.44 5.91
CA TYR A 39 -6.72 -1.92 7.23
C TYR A 39 -6.72 -0.38 7.26
N LEU A 40 -6.19 0.27 6.23
CA LEU A 40 -6.20 1.73 6.17
C LEU A 40 -7.62 2.30 6.08
N THR A 41 -8.52 1.65 5.35
CA THR A 41 -9.92 2.09 5.22
C THR A 41 -10.80 1.73 6.40
N ASP A 42 -10.39 0.76 7.23
CA ASP A 42 -11.11 0.39 8.47
C ASP A 42 -10.99 1.48 9.56
N VAL A 43 -10.01 2.39 9.43
CA VAL A 43 -9.86 3.54 10.33
C VAL A 43 -10.91 4.62 10.00
N PRO A 44 -11.73 5.06 10.96
CA PRO A 44 -12.67 6.16 10.76
C PRO A 44 -11.96 7.45 10.33
N GLY A 45 -12.48 8.13 9.30
CA GLY A 45 -11.85 9.34 8.75
C GLY A 45 -10.76 9.05 7.70
N SER A 46 -10.53 7.79 7.33
CA SER A 46 -9.55 7.41 6.30
C SER A 46 -9.71 8.12 4.96
N SER A 47 -10.89 8.64 4.64
CA SER A 47 -11.13 9.48 3.47
C SER A 47 -10.28 10.76 3.42
N ASP A 48 -9.77 11.21 4.56
CA ASP A 48 -8.97 12.44 4.65
C ASP A 48 -7.54 12.25 4.13
N TYR A 49 -7.03 11.00 4.14
CA TYR A 49 -5.66 10.68 3.74
C TYR A 49 -5.54 9.55 2.72
N PHE A 50 -6.57 8.72 2.51
CA PHE A 50 -6.48 7.56 1.61
C PHE A 50 -6.96 7.90 0.19
N ASP A 51 -6.03 7.96 -0.76
CA ASP A 51 -6.33 8.35 -2.15
C ASP A 51 -6.80 7.15 -3.01
N ARG A 52 -6.03 6.05 -3.04
CA ARG A 52 -6.38 4.86 -3.85
C ARG A 52 -5.72 3.57 -3.37
N SER A 53 -6.32 2.45 -3.77
CA SER A 53 -5.73 1.11 -3.70
C SER A 53 -5.73 0.45 -5.08
N LEU A 54 -4.63 -0.23 -5.43
CA LEU A 54 -4.50 -1.02 -6.64
C LEU A 54 -4.00 -2.42 -6.28
N VAL A 55 -4.76 -3.46 -6.63
CA VAL A 55 -4.29 -4.85 -6.52
C VAL A 55 -3.78 -5.31 -7.89
N THR A 56 -2.46 -5.42 -8.04
CA THR A 56 -1.75 -5.71 -9.30
C THR A 56 -1.06 -7.06 -9.28
N TYR A 57 -1.82 -8.14 -9.15
CA TYR A 57 -1.23 -9.48 -9.00
C TYR A 57 -0.47 -9.95 -10.26
N SER A 58 -1.07 -9.78 -11.45
CA SER A 58 -0.47 -10.22 -12.71
C SER A 58 0.58 -9.24 -13.23
N TYR A 59 1.48 -9.74 -14.08
CA TYR A 59 2.45 -8.90 -14.79
C TYR A 59 1.73 -7.80 -15.59
N ASP A 60 0.66 -8.15 -16.31
CA ASP A 60 -0.10 -7.17 -17.09
C ASP A 60 -0.73 -6.08 -16.21
N ALA A 61 -1.19 -6.41 -14.99
CA ALA A 61 -1.71 -5.41 -14.06
C ALA A 61 -0.60 -4.46 -13.57
N LYS A 62 0.57 -4.99 -13.19
CA LYS A 62 1.75 -4.18 -12.82
C LYS A 62 2.15 -3.23 -13.96
N ARG A 63 2.13 -3.71 -15.20
CA ARG A 63 2.48 -2.92 -16.38
C ARG A 63 1.44 -1.86 -16.71
N SER A 64 0.16 -2.23 -16.76
CA SER A 64 -0.90 -1.33 -17.24
C SER A 64 -1.36 -0.31 -16.20
N GLN A 65 -1.26 -0.63 -14.91
CA GLN A 65 -1.74 0.25 -13.83
C GLN A 65 -0.60 1.01 -13.13
N LEU A 66 0.60 0.42 -13.04
CA LEU A 66 1.74 1.03 -12.34
C LEU A 66 2.90 1.37 -13.28
N ALA A 67 2.75 1.13 -14.58
CA ALA A 67 3.77 1.38 -15.59
C ALA A 67 5.10 0.65 -15.34
N VAL A 68 5.08 -0.48 -14.62
CA VAL A 68 6.29 -1.29 -14.38
C VAL A 68 6.89 -1.72 -15.73
N PRO A 69 8.18 -1.44 -15.98
CA PRO A 69 8.84 -1.86 -17.22
C PRO A 69 8.82 -3.37 -17.42
N ARG A 70 8.57 -3.80 -18.66
CA ARG A 70 8.60 -5.23 -19.03
C ARG A 70 9.98 -5.84 -18.73
N GLU A 71 11.03 -5.05 -18.95
CA GLU A 71 12.43 -5.45 -18.80
C GLU A 71 12.75 -5.92 -17.37
N HIS A 72 12.28 -5.21 -16.33
CA HIS A 72 12.46 -5.63 -14.94
C HIS A 72 11.71 -6.93 -14.63
N LEU A 73 10.45 -7.04 -15.09
CA LEU A 73 9.63 -8.24 -14.88
C LEU A 73 10.23 -9.49 -15.55
N ASP A 74 10.85 -9.33 -16.72
CA ASP A 74 11.46 -10.44 -17.46
C ASP A 74 12.84 -10.82 -16.91
N ALA A 75 13.63 -9.85 -16.46
CA ALA A 75 14.98 -10.08 -15.97
C ALA A 75 15.00 -10.57 -14.50
N GLU A 76 14.15 -10.01 -13.65
CA GLU A 76 14.24 -10.19 -12.19
C GLU A 76 12.97 -10.83 -11.59
N GLY A 77 11.88 -10.83 -12.34
CA GLY A 77 10.59 -11.35 -11.88
C GLY A 77 9.81 -10.36 -11.00
N ALA A 78 8.57 -10.71 -10.68
CA ALA A 78 7.67 -9.84 -9.91
C ALA A 78 7.98 -9.72 -8.40
N VAL A 79 8.96 -10.45 -7.88
CA VAL A 79 9.41 -10.36 -6.48
C VAL A 79 10.87 -9.95 -6.51
N SER A 80 11.09 -8.66 -6.73
CA SER A 80 12.40 -8.04 -6.89
C SER A 80 12.31 -6.58 -6.44
N GLU A 81 13.45 -5.94 -6.17
CA GLU A 81 13.47 -4.53 -5.72
C GLU A 81 12.95 -3.52 -6.78
N PRO A 82 13.22 -3.67 -8.10
CA PRO A 82 12.75 -2.69 -9.09
C PRO A 82 11.28 -2.87 -9.51
N VAL A 83 10.55 -3.84 -8.95
CA VAL A 83 9.15 -4.16 -9.28
C VAL A 83 8.24 -3.98 -8.08
#